data_AF-C5LFV8-F1
#
_entry.id   AF-C5LFV8-F1
#
_cell.length_a   1.000
_cell.length_b   1.000
_cell.length_c   1.000
_cell.angle_alpha   90.00
_cell.angle_beta   90.00
_cell.angle_gamma   90.00
#
_symmetry.space_group_name_H-M   'P 1'
#
loop_
_entity.id
_entity.type
_entity.pdbx_description
1 polymer ?
#
loop_
_entity_poly.entity_id
_entity_poly.type
_entity_poly.pdbx_seq_one_letter_code
_entity_poly.pdbx_strand_id
1 'polypeptide(L)'
;MSAISAAEGDGQLPSEPPTVTIDMSEPPEEHFKPAVRAVLKEYAYEDTFEPLFREFNATVFGKEKLQDEDYDTLADAADKFFPTQARELRGISEEFGTQGHYVSYPYLSAWLYAIEMEHIEYPDSSSTTAEDNNECTALLVADCEGNVVQGRNMDRPPAYTPYARPVTLNFDVINNSNGVPDFKASGFY
;
A
#
# COMPACT_ATOMS: atom_id res chain seq x y z
N MET A 1 41.33 3.46 13.96
CA MET A 1 40.20 3.27 13.02
C MET A 1 39.50 1.98 13.44
N SER A 2 38.35 2.09 14.12
CA SER A 2 37.56 0.91 14.46
C SER A 2 36.83 0.42 13.22
N ALA A 3 37.02 -0.85 12.88
CA ALA A 3 36.25 -1.52 11.86
C ALA A 3 34.79 -1.55 12.31
N ILE A 4 33.90 -1.07 11.45
CA ILE A 4 32.46 -1.27 11.59
C ILE A 4 32.23 -2.76 11.37
N SER A 5 31.79 -3.44 12.43
CA SER A 5 31.25 -4.79 12.36
C SER A 5 29.99 -4.72 11.50
N ALA A 6 30.05 -5.21 10.27
CA ALA A 6 28.84 -5.53 9.52
C ALA A 6 28.06 -6.55 10.36
N ALA A 7 26.80 -6.25 10.67
CA ALA A 7 25.92 -7.23 11.27
C ALA A 7 25.79 -8.39 10.28
N GLU A 8 26.29 -9.57 10.67
CA GLU A 8 26.05 -10.82 9.96
C GLU A 8 24.56 -11.17 10.14
N GLY A 9 23.70 -10.66 9.25
CA GLY A 9 22.44 -11.33 8.96
C GLY A 9 22.76 -12.61 8.20
N ASP A 10 22.00 -13.69 8.43
CA ASP A 10 22.22 -15.08 7.98
C ASP A 10 22.33 -15.30 6.44
N GLY A 11 22.60 -14.26 5.63
CA GLY A 11 22.80 -14.33 4.19
C GLY A 11 21.53 -14.70 3.40
N GLN A 12 20.43 -14.99 4.10
CA GLN A 12 19.15 -15.27 3.50
C GLN A 12 18.46 -13.95 3.17
N LEU A 13 18.23 -13.73 1.87
CA LEU A 13 17.42 -12.62 1.39
C LEU A 13 16.00 -12.74 1.96
N PRO A 14 15.35 -11.62 2.32
CA PRO A 14 13.94 -11.64 2.71
C PRO A 14 13.10 -12.27 1.59
N SER A 15 12.02 -12.95 1.97
CA SER A 15 11.09 -13.55 1.01
C SER A 15 10.47 -12.44 0.16
N GLU A 16 10.47 -12.62 -1.16
CA GLU A 16 9.80 -11.69 -2.06
C GLU A 16 8.29 -11.67 -1.81
N PRO A 17 7.65 -10.49 -1.83
CA PRO A 17 6.20 -10.41 -1.81
C PRO A 17 5.56 -11.12 -3.01
N PRO A 18 4.37 -11.72 -2.84
CA PRO A 18 3.71 -12.41 -3.95
C PRO A 18 3.37 -11.42 -5.08
N THR A 19 3.50 -11.89 -6.31
CA THR A 19 3.17 -11.10 -7.50
C THR A 19 1.76 -11.40 -7.95
N VAL A 20 0.99 -10.35 -8.21
CA VAL A 20 -0.38 -10.41 -8.73
C VAL A 20 -0.43 -9.70 -10.07
N THR A 21 -1.10 -10.29 -11.05
CA THR A 21 -1.34 -9.64 -12.35
C THR A 21 -2.55 -8.73 -12.26
N ILE A 22 -2.37 -7.49 -12.70
CA ILE A 22 -3.43 -6.49 -12.85
C ILE A 22 -3.68 -6.30 -14.35
N ASP A 23 -4.80 -6.80 -14.84
CA ASP A 23 -5.17 -6.67 -16.26
C ASP A 23 -6.02 -5.41 -16.45
N MET A 24 -5.41 -4.38 -17.04
CA MET A 24 -6.08 -3.09 -17.30
C MET A 24 -7.04 -3.14 -18.50
N SER A 25 -7.20 -4.29 -19.14
CA SER A 25 -8.19 -4.48 -20.22
C SER A 25 -9.56 -4.93 -19.71
N GLU A 26 -9.62 -5.41 -18.47
CA GLU A 26 -10.86 -5.72 -17.78
C GLU A 26 -11.58 -4.43 -17.33
N PRO A 27 -12.86 -4.51 -16.90
CA PRO A 27 -13.50 -3.38 -16.25
C PRO A 27 -12.73 -2.94 -14.98
N PRO A 28 -12.68 -1.64 -14.65
CA PRO A 28 -12.00 -1.13 -13.45
C PRO A 28 -12.36 -1.86 -12.14
N GLU A 29 -13.60 -2.29 -11.98
CA GLU A 29 -14.06 -3.06 -10.82
C GLU A 29 -13.32 -4.40 -10.65
N GLU A 30 -12.75 -4.96 -11.71
CA GLU A 30 -12.07 -6.25 -11.67
C GLU A 30 -10.55 -6.14 -11.45
N HIS A 31 -9.95 -4.97 -11.72
CA HIS A 31 -8.49 -4.79 -11.72
C HIS A 31 -7.80 -5.30 -10.44
N PHE A 32 -8.32 -4.94 -9.27
CA PHE A 32 -7.67 -5.19 -7.98
C PHE A 32 -8.33 -6.29 -7.14
N LYS A 33 -9.41 -6.93 -7.62
CA LYS A 33 -9.97 -8.12 -6.94
C LYS A 33 -8.93 -9.24 -6.75
N PRO A 34 -8.04 -9.53 -7.73
CA PRO A 34 -6.97 -10.50 -7.54
C PRO A 34 -6.03 -10.19 -6.37
N ALA A 35 -5.79 -8.91 -6.04
CA ALA A 35 -4.92 -8.51 -4.95
C ALA A 35 -5.50 -8.91 -3.58
N VAL A 36 -6.79 -8.63 -3.37
CA VAL A 36 -7.52 -9.04 -2.14
C VAL A 36 -7.50 -10.56 -1.99
N ARG A 37 -7.80 -11.30 -3.07
CA ARG A 37 -7.77 -12.77 -3.09
C ARG A 37 -6.39 -13.32 -2.77
N ALA A 38 -5.33 -12.72 -3.30
CA ALA A 38 -3.97 -13.18 -3.09
C ALA A 38 -3.57 -13.11 -1.61
N VAL A 39 -3.89 -12.00 -0.94
CA VAL A 39 -3.61 -11.87 0.50
C VAL A 39 -4.46 -12.83 1.32
N LEU A 40 -5.79 -12.85 1.10
CA LEU A 40 -6.72 -13.67 1.88
C LEU A 40 -6.59 -15.18 1.63
N LYS A 41 -5.93 -15.58 0.54
CA LYS A 41 -5.59 -16.97 0.28
C LYS A 41 -4.52 -17.48 1.24
N GLU A 42 -3.55 -16.64 1.60
CA GLU A 42 -2.39 -17.05 2.40
C GLU A 42 -2.48 -16.64 3.87
N TYR A 43 -3.25 -15.59 4.18
CA TYR A 43 -3.41 -15.08 5.53
C TYR A 43 -4.88 -14.88 5.88
N ALA A 44 -5.24 -15.14 7.14
CA ALA A 44 -6.56 -14.80 7.64
C ALA A 44 -6.75 -13.27 7.66
N TYR A 45 -7.99 -12.82 7.48
CA TYR A 45 -8.33 -11.39 7.54
C TYR A 45 -7.99 -10.79 8.91
N GLU A 46 -8.24 -11.56 9.98
CA GLU A 46 -7.98 -11.21 11.39
C GLU A 46 -6.49 -11.08 11.71
N ASP A 47 -5.61 -11.69 10.90
CA ASP A 47 -4.16 -11.62 11.06
C ASP A 47 -3.52 -10.53 10.17
N THR A 48 -4.30 -9.88 9.30
CA THR A 48 -3.80 -8.94 8.28
C THR A 48 -4.60 -7.65 8.18
N PHE A 49 -5.68 -7.64 7.40
CA PHE A 49 -6.48 -6.45 7.13
C PHE A 49 -7.20 -5.93 8.36
N GLU A 50 -7.76 -6.80 9.22
CA GLU A 50 -8.47 -6.35 10.42
C GLU A 50 -7.58 -5.53 11.36
N PRO A 51 -6.42 -6.03 11.81
CA PRO A 51 -5.54 -5.25 12.67
C PRO A 51 -4.97 -4.03 11.94
N LEU A 52 -4.66 -4.13 10.64
CA LEU A 52 -4.20 -2.97 9.87
C LEU A 52 -5.25 -1.84 9.83
N PHE A 53 -6.50 -2.16 9.51
CA PHE A 53 -7.61 -1.20 9.50
C PHE A 53 -7.88 -0.65 10.89
N ARG A 54 -7.80 -1.49 11.92
CA ARG A 54 -7.96 -1.08 13.32
C ARG A 54 -6.90 -0.05 13.73
N GLU A 55 -5.64 -0.27 13.36
CA GLU A 55 -4.57 0.67 13.64
C GLU A 55 -4.81 2.01 12.91
N PHE A 56 -5.10 2.01 11.60
CA PHE A 56 -5.42 3.25 10.86
C PHE A 56 -6.64 3.99 11.42
N ASN A 57 -7.65 3.26 11.89
CA ASN A 57 -8.82 3.85 12.53
C ASN A 57 -8.48 4.47 13.89
N ALA A 58 -7.54 3.90 14.63
CA ALA A 58 -7.11 4.42 15.93
C ALA A 58 -6.11 5.59 15.78
N THR A 59 -5.31 5.59 14.71
CA THR A 59 -4.24 6.56 14.49
C THR A 59 -4.65 7.61 13.47
N VAL A 60 -4.55 7.34 12.17
CA VAL A 60 -4.70 8.31 11.09
C VAL A 60 -6.10 8.88 11.05
N PHE A 61 -7.11 8.03 10.84
CA PHE A 61 -8.49 8.47 10.71
C PHE A 61 -9.09 8.89 12.06
N GLY A 62 -8.63 8.26 13.15
CA GLY A 62 -9.08 8.57 14.51
C GLY A 62 -8.58 9.92 15.02
N LYS A 63 -7.32 10.29 14.73
CA LYS A 63 -6.75 11.59 15.10
C LYS A 63 -7.36 12.74 14.31
N GLU A 64 -7.56 12.54 13.00
CA GLU A 64 -8.28 13.47 12.14
C GLU A 64 -9.78 13.55 12.46
N LYS A 65 -10.27 12.63 13.31
CA LYS A 65 -11.67 12.55 13.76
C LYS A 65 -12.64 12.49 12.60
N LEU A 66 -12.31 11.71 11.56
CA LEU A 66 -13.21 11.51 10.43
C LEU A 66 -14.56 10.98 10.93
N GLN A 67 -15.63 11.67 10.56
CA GLN A 67 -17.02 11.26 10.76
C GLN A 67 -17.54 10.55 9.52
N ASP A 68 -18.69 9.89 9.64
CA ASP A 68 -19.32 9.19 8.51
C ASP A 68 -19.51 10.11 7.29
N GLU A 69 -19.86 11.38 7.51
CA GLU A 69 -20.02 12.37 6.44
C GLU A 69 -18.70 12.72 5.72
N ASP A 70 -17.56 12.56 6.39
CA ASP A 70 -16.24 12.79 5.77
C ASP A 70 -15.91 11.67 4.78
N TYR A 71 -16.22 10.42 5.13
CA TYR A 71 -16.06 9.28 4.22
C TYR A 71 -16.95 9.41 2.99
N ASP A 72 -18.19 9.87 3.15
CA ASP A 72 -19.09 10.16 2.02
C ASP A 72 -18.54 11.29 1.15
N THR A 73 -18.01 12.35 1.75
CA THR A 73 -17.38 13.47 1.02
C THR A 73 -16.17 13.02 0.21
N LEU A 74 -15.33 12.15 0.77
CA LEU A 74 -14.16 11.58 0.09
C LEU A 74 -14.57 10.64 -1.05
N ALA A 75 -15.64 9.86 -0.85
CA ALA A 75 -16.23 9.02 -1.89
C ALA A 75 -16.76 9.87 -3.07
N ASP A 76 -17.55 10.90 -2.78
CA ASP A 76 -18.07 11.84 -3.78
C ASP A 76 -16.93 12.55 -4.55
N ALA A 77 -15.84 12.89 -3.85
CA ALA A 77 -14.66 13.47 -4.48
C ALA A 77 -13.96 12.46 -5.41
N ALA A 78 -13.79 11.21 -4.98
CA ALA A 78 -13.24 10.15 -5.81
C ALA A 78 -14.10 9.90 -7.06
N ASP A 79 -15.42 9.84 -6.92
CA ASP A 79 -16.35 9.69 -8.04
C ASP A 79 -16.22 10.82 -9.07
N LYS A 80 -16.07 12.05 -8.58
CA LYS A 80 -16.00 13.24 -9.43
C LYS A 80 -14.66 13.40 -10.15
N PHE A 81 -13.56 13.18 -9.44
CA PHE A 81 -12.22 13.54 -9.92
C PHE A 81 -11.38 12.33 -10.35
N PHE A 82 -11.68 11.14 -9.83
CA PHE A 82 -10.95 9.90 -10.09
C PHE A 82 -11.91 8.73 -10.38
N PRO A 83 -12.81 8.86 -11.40
CA PRO A 83 -13.92 7.93 -11.59
C PRO A 83 -13.49 6.48 -11.88
N THR A 84 -12.31 6.27 -12.48
CA THR A 84 -11.76 4.93 -12.68
C THR A 84 -11.35 4.30 -11.35
N GLN A 85 -10.59 5.03 -10.53
CA GLN A 85 -10.15 4.57 -9.21
C GLN A 85 -11.35 4.36 -8.27
N ALA A 86 -12.38 5.20 -8.36
CA ALA A 86 -13.60 5.02 -7.61
C ALA A 86 -14.31 3.69 -7.94
N ARG A 87 -14.26 3.24 -9.20
CA ARG A 87 -14.77 1.92 -9.61
C ARG A 87 -13.85 0.79 -9.13
N GLU A 88 -12.53 0.97 -9.18
CA GLU A 88 -11.55 0.02 -8.63
C GLU A 88 -11.78 -0.20 -7.12
N LEU A 89 -11.99 0.86 -6.34
CA LEU A 89 -12.27 0.76 -4.90
C LEU A 89 -13.60 0.06 -4.59
N ARG A 90 -14.63 0.26 -5.42
CA ARG A 90 -15.88 -0.51 -5.32
C ARG A 90 -15.63 -1.99 -5.59
N GLY A 91 -14.82 -2.31 -6.60
CA GLY A 91 -14.39 -3.67 -6.88
C GLY A 91 -13.68 -4.34 -5.69
N ILE A 92 -12.78 -3.62 -5.02
CA ILE A 92 -12.10 -4.09 -3.80
C ILE A 92 -13.12 -4.33 -2.68
N SER A 93 -14.05 -3.39 -2.44
CA SER A 93 -15.12 -3.51 -1.45
C SER A 93 -16.01 -4.74 -1.70
N GLU A 94 -16.41 -4.96 -2.96
CA GLU A 94 -17.17 -6.14 -3.38
C GLU A 94 -16.40 -7.43 -3.09
N GLU A 95 -15.10 -7.49 -3.42
CA GLU A 95 -14.29 -8.69 -3.22
C GLU A 95 -14.19 -9.05 -1.74
N PHE A 96 -13.93 -8.10 -0.85
CA PHE A 96 -14.00 -8.34 0.59
C PHE A 96 -15.35 -8.93 0.99
N GLY A 97 -16.45 -8.38 0.45
CA GLY A 97 -17.81 -8.87 0.67
C GLY A 97 -18.00 -10.32 0.24
N THR A 98 -17.45 -10.74 -0.91
CA THR A 98 -17.51 -12.15 -1.36
C THR A 98 -16.73 -13.10 -0.45
N GLN A 99 -15.73 -12.59 0.27
CA GLN A 99 -14.93 -13.34 1.25
C GLN A 99 -15.52 -13.29 2.67
N GLY A 100 -16.69 -12.65 2.85
CA GLY A 100 -17.39 -12.58 4.14
C GLY A 100 -16.95 -11.42 5.04
N HIS A 101 -16.19 -10.45 4.52
CA HIS A 101 -15.72 -9.29 5.27
C HIS A 101 -16.36 -8.01 4.75
N TYR A 102 -16.85 -7.17 5.66
CA TYR A 102 -17.44 -5.89 5.29
C TYR A 102 -16.39 -4.78 5.33
N VAL A 103 -16.05 -4.24 4.16
CA VAL A 103 -15.19 -3.07 3.99
C VAL A 103 -15.86 -2.17 2.96
N SER A 104 -16.33 -0.99 3.37
CA SER A 104 -17.16 -0.15 2.50
C SER A 104 -16.33 0.67 1.51
N TYR A 105 -16.91 0.97 0.34
CA TYR A 105 -16.30 1.90 -0.62
C TYR A 105 -16.02 3.29 0.00
N PRO A 106 -16.96 3.93 0.75
CA PRO A 106 -16.66 5.18 1.44
C PRO A 106 -15.47 5.08 2.37
N TYR A 107 -15.34 3.99 3.14
CA TYR A 107 -14.18 3.76 3.99
C TYR A 107 -12.88 3.66 3.18
N LEU A 108 -12.88 2.87 2.10
CA LEU A 108 -11.73 2.74 1.19
C LEU A 108 -11.36 4.05 0.48
N SER A 109 -12.29 4.98 0.31
CA SER A 109 -11.99 6.28 -0.30
C SER A 109 -11.04 7.13 0.57
N ALA A 110 -11.09 6.97 1.90
CA ALA A 110 -10.13 7.61 2.80
C ALA A 110 -8.71 7.07 2.64
N TRP A 111 -8.56 5.81 2.24
CA TRP A 111 -7.25 5.20 1.99
C TRP A 111 -6.49 5.82 0.81
N LEU A 112 -7.18 6.47 -0.13
CA LEU A 112 -6.53 7.25 -1.20
C LEU A 112 -5.67 8.39 -0.64
N TYR A 113 -6.02 8.89 0.53
CA TYR A 113 -5.39 10.03 1.18
C TYR A 113 -4.67 9.66 2.47
N ALA A 114 -4.73 8.40 2.91
CA ALA A 114 -4.23 8.01 4.23
C ALA A 114 -2.74 8.34 4.44
N ILE A 115 -1.90 8.19 3.41
CA ILE A 115 -0.47 8.54 3.49
C ILE A 115 -0.26 10.06 3.58
N GLU A 116 -1.09 10.83 2.87
CA GLU A 116 -1.05 12.29 2.94
C GLU A 116 -1.56 12.79 4.30
N MET A 117 -2.60 12.16 4.87
CA MET A 117 -3.10 12.44 6.22
C MET A 117 -2.06 12.07 7.29
N GLU A 118 -1.34 10.95 7.12
CA GLU A 118 -0.18 10.63 7.95
C GLU A 118 0.82 11.79 7.94
N HIS A 119 1.16 12.36 6.78
CA HIS A 119 2.07 13.50 6.71
C HIS A 119 1.56 14.80 7.37
N ILE A 120 0.24 15.00 7.46
CA ILE A 120 -0.36 16.15 8.17
C ILE A 120 -0.27 15.98 9.69
N GLU A 121 -0.38 14.75 10.19
CA GLU A 121 -0.32 14.39 11.62
C GLU A 121 1.11 14.21 12.15
N TYR A 122 2.11 14.06 11.27
CA TYR A 122 3.54 14.09 11.60
C TYR A 122 4.25 15.41 11.23
N PRO A 123 3.72 16.62 11.54
CA PRO A 123 4.39 17.87 11.21
C PRO A 123 5.49 18.22 12.23
N ASP A 124 5.76 17.35 13.21
CA ASP A 124 6.77 17.64 14.22
C ASP A 124 8.16 17.36 13.67
N SER A 125 8.70 18.34 12.96
CA SER A 125 10.13 18.45 12.64
C SER A 125 11.06 18.40 13.88
N SER A 126 10.51 18.35 15.10
CA SER A 126 11.23 18.14 16.36
C SER A 126 11.07 16.74 16.99
N SER A 127 10.27 15.84 16.38
CA SER A 127 10.28 14.43 16.73
C SER A 127 11.64 13.83 16.40
N THR A 128 12.34 13.38 17.44
CA THR A 128 13.71 12.82 17.34
C THR A 128 13.73 11.30 17.43
N THR A 129 12.55 10.66 17.51
CA THR A 129 12.40 9.22 17.56
C THR A 129 11.96 8.70 16.19
N ALA A 130 12.86 7.96 15.52
CA ALA A 130 12.63 7.30 14.22
C ALA A 130 11.45 6.29 14.21
N GLU A 131 10.73 6.16 15.31
CA GLU A 131 9.65 5.18 15.51
C GLU A 131 8.31 5.66 14.92
N ASP A 132 8.17 6.96 14.61
CA ASP A 132 6.88 7.54 14.20
C ASP A 132 6.82 7.97 12.73
N ASN A 133 7.92 7.91 11.97
CA ASN A 133 7.96 8.41 10.60
C ASN A 133 7.78 7.29 9.56
N ASN A 134 7.01 7.58 8.52
CA ASN A 134 7.17 6.89 7.24
C ASN A 134 8.44 7.44 6.58
N GLU A 135 9.42 6.57 6.35
CA GLU A 135 10.68 6.96 5.70
C GLU A 135 10.87 6.17 4.41
N CYS A 136 11.58 6.76 3.47
CA CYS A 136 11.91 6.13 2.22
C CYS A 136 13.35 6.49 1.86
N THR A 137 14.16 5.46 1.62
CA THR A 137 15.47 5.63 1.01
C THR A 137 15.41 5.08 -0.40
N ALA A 138 15.66 5.91 -1.40
CA ALA A 138 15.73 5.51 -2.79
C ALA A 138 17.13 5.77 -3.37
N LEU A 139 17.62 4.83 -4.17
CA LEU A 139 18.90 4.91 -4.87
C LEU A 139 18.68 4.74 -6.37
N LEU A 140 19.34 5.59 -7.14
CA LEU A 140 19.42 5.48 -8.59
C LEU A 140 20.90 5.53 -8.98
N VAL A 141 21.40 4.45 -9.58
CA VAL A 141 22.81 4.29 -9.93
C VAL A 141 22.91 3.93 -11.39
N ALA A 142 23.87 4.54 -12.10
CA ALA A 142 24.25 4.13 -13.45
C ALA A 142 25.65 3.50 -13.42
N ASP A 143 25.83 2.38 -14.10
CA ASP A 143 27.15 1.79 -14.28
C ASP A 143 27.97 2.48 -15.39
N CYS A 144 29.20 2.03 -15.63
CA CYS A 144 30.07 2.60 -16.65
C CYS A 144 29.64 2.30 -18.10
N GLU A 145 28.71 1.36 -18.29
CA GLU A 145 28.13 0.99 -19.58
C GLU A 145 26.83 1.78 -19.86
N GLY A 146 26.34 2.53 -18.86
CA GLY A 146 25.11 3.31 -18.94
C GLY A 146 23.85 2.55 -18.52
N ASN A 147 23.98 1.34 -17.95
CA ASN A 147 22.84 0.63 -17.39
C ASN A 147 22.43 1.29 -16.07
N VAL A 148 21.12 1.47 -15.88
CA VAL A 148 20.55 2.14 -14.71
C VAL A 148 19.88 1.11 -13.80
N VAL A 149 20.21 1.15 -12.52
CA VAL A 149 19.56 0.38 -11.46
C VAL A 149 18.88 1.35 -10.50
N GLN A 150 17.62 1.05 -10.17
CA GLN A 150 16.85 1.76 -9.16
C GLN A 150 16.48 0.81 -8.04
N GLY A 151 16.69 1.23 -6.79
CA GLY A 151 16.26 0.51 -5.60
C GLY A 151 15.61 1.45 -4.60
N ARG A 152 14.78 0.90 -3.71
CA ARG A 152 14.18 1.65 -2.61
C ARG A 152 13.87 0.76 -1.42
N ASN A 153 13.85 1.37 -0.24
CA ASN A 153 13.18 0.84 0.95
C ASN A 153 11.98 1.74 1.28
N MET A 154 10.94 1.13 1.83
CA MET A 154 9.79 1.82 2.41
C MET A 154 9.67 1.40 3.87
N ASP A 155 9.93 2.33 4.76
CA ASP A 155 9.89 2.11 6.20
C ASP A 155 8.56 2.62 6.75
N ARG A 156 7.92 1.81 7.60
CA ARG A 156 6.69 2.18 8.31
C ARG A 156 6.92 2.22 9.80
N PRO A 157 6.11 3.01 10.53
CA PRO A 157 6.02 2.90 11.97
C PRO A 157 5.90 1.44 12.44
N PRO A 158 6.61 1.04 13.53
CA PRO A 158 6.58 -0.33 14.04
C PRO A 158 5.18 -0.86 14.33
N ALA A 159 4.22 0.02 14.63
CA ALA A 159 2.82 -0.34 14.88
C ALA A 159 2.13 -0.99 13.66
N TYR A 160 2.44 -0.54 12.45
CA TYR A 160 1.80 -1.07 11.23
C TYR A 160 2.58 -2.24 10.62
N THR A 161 3.90 -2.24 10.84
CA THR A 161 4.84 -3.16 10.18
C THR A 161 4.43 -4.64 10.21
N PRO A 162 3.97 -5.22 11.34
CA PRO A 162 3.51 -6.62 11.38
C PRO A 162 2.35 -6.94 10.44
N TYR A 163 1.49 -5.96 10.16
CA TYR A 163 0.28 -6.10 9.35
C TYR A 163 0.44 -5.58 7.92
N ALA A 164 1.36 -4.64 7.70
CA ALA A 164 1.69 -4.10 6.38
C ALA A 164 2.50 -5.08 5.52
N ARG A 165 3.40 -5.86 6.13
CA ARG A 165 4.20 -6.85 5.38
C ARG A 165 3.36 -7.92 4.69
N PRO A 166 2.40 -8.59 5.38
CA PRO A 166 1.56 -9.61 4.73
C PRO A 166 0.67 -9.09 3.59
N VAL A 167 0.31 -7.80 3.61
CA VAL A 167 -0.53 -7.17 2.58
C VAL A 167 0.29 -6.49 1.48
N THR A 168 1.63 -6.57 1.55
CA THR A 168 2.51 -6.05 0.50
C THR A 168 2.52 -7.02 -0.68
N LEU A 169 2.34 -6.47 -1.88
CA LEU A 169 2.28 -7.23 -3.12
C LEU A 169 3.20 -6.61 -4.17
N ASN A 170 3.69 -7.46 -5.08
CA ASN A 170 4.21 -7.04 -6.37
C ASN A 170 3.06 -7.05 -7.39
N PHE A 171 3.02 -6.10 -8.32
CA PHE A 171 2.07 -6.09 -9.42
C PHE A 171 2.76 -6.22 -10.77
N ASP A 172 2.28 -7.15 -11.58
CA ASP A 172 2.54 -7.20 -13.02
C ASP A 172 1.33 -6.59 -13.74
N VAL A 173 1.47 -5.36 -14.22
CA VAL A 173 0.38 -4.62 -14.86
C VAL A 173 0.42 -4.84 -16.36
N ILE A 174 -0.65 -5.46 -16.89
CA ILE A 174 -0.84 -5.66 -18.33
C ILE A 174 -1.71 -4.52 -18.84
N ASN A 175 -1.17 -3.71 -19.76
CA ASN A 175 -1.90 -2.59 -20.33
C ASN A 175 -2.15 -2.81 -21.83
N ASN A 176 -3.28 -3.42 -22.17
CA ASN A 176 -3.66 -3.64 -23.57
C ASN A 176 -4.22 -2.38 -24.26
N SER A 177 -4.09 -1.19 -23.66
CA SER A 177 -4.60 0.07 -24.22
C SER A 177 -3.49 0.96 -24.81
N ASN A 178 -3.63 1.27 -26.12
CA ASN A 178 -3.02 2.38 -26.88
C ASN A 178 -1.65 2.93 -26.40
N GLY A 179 -0.62 2.09 -26.34
CA GLY A 179 0.77 2.54 -26.27
C GLY A 179 1.30 2.89 -24.88
N VAL A 180 0.60 2.52 -23.81
CA VAL A 180 1.18 2.49 -22.47
C VAL A 180 1.87 1.13 -22.29
N PRO A 181 3.17 1.08 -21.99
CA PRO A 181 3.88 -0.18 -21.83
C PRO A 181 3.42 -0.92 -20.57
N ASP A 182 3.45 -2.25 -20.63
CA ASP A 182 3.39 -3.10 -19.44
C ASP A 182 4.45 -2.65 -18.44
N PHE A 183 4.11 -2.61 -17.16
CA PHE A 183 5.07 -2.26 -16.12
C PHE A 183 4.93 -3.17 -14.90
N LYS A 184 6.07 -3.39 -14.24
CA LYS A 184 6.14 -4.10 -12.97
C LYS A 184 6.19 -3.06 -11.85
N ALA A 185 5.21 -3.09 -10.95
CA ALA A 185 5.30 -2.36 -9.70
C ALA A 185 5.79 -3.32 -8.63
N SER A 186 7.05 -3.16 -8.22
CA SER A 186 7.59 -3.97 -7.14
C SER A 186 7.34 -3.33 -5.77
N GLY A 187 6.65 -4.05 -4.89
CA GLY A 187 6.62 -3.82 -3.46
C GLY A 187 7.81 -4.52 -2.81
N PHE A 188 8.57 -3.81 -1.98
CA PHE A 188 9.63 -4.39 -1.16
C PHE A 188 9.40 -3.96 0.30
N TYR A 189 9.55 -4.89 1.23
CA TYR A 189 9.45 -4.70 2.68
C TYR A 189 10.42 -5.62 3.43
#